data_AF-A0A2E4WG54-F1
#
_entry.id   AF-A0A2E4WG54-F1
#
_cell.length_a   1.000
_cell.length_b   1.000
_cell.length_c   1.000
_cell.angle_alpha   90.00
_cell.angle_beta   90.00
_cell.angle_gamma   90.00
#
_symmetry.space_group_name_H-M   'P 1'
#
loop_
_entity.id
_entity.type
_entity.pdbx_description
1 polymer ?
#
loop_
_entity_poly.entity_id
_entity_poly.type
_entity_poly.pdbx_seq_one_letter_code
_entity_poly.pdbx_strand_id
1 'polypeptide(L)'
;MIRQIILIFCISLFLYSCASWKDNSFILHNKNYDIDEAFLQSNEVISSLANASRKMHDIAWLIMRENRDYCPNARINAFGIMVSSNMELDSKMRDSFFAAAPINKNYKSNIRSDFAMIISVAKGSSAHKAGIEEGDILLSINEVAYNFSNYKNILKIAADNGYLKLSILRDNKEYNYILKSEVICGYPVQPMISPIPNAYADGSKIFITIATLDFIKDDQELAFLIGHELAHNILHFNGKGLPEIDGMPLPLDDKPSIRDISDVFIFQSGAKEIEADMLGVEYVLRAGLKQDKAANYFRRLSIYMPILMNDSIFRMHPGNVKRAAKIEEKVKSMK
;
A
#
# COMPACT_ATOMS: atom_id res chain seq x y z
N MET A 1 -19.14 58.60 -42.88
CA MET A 1 -17.98 59.52 -42.81
C MET A 1 -17.98 60.16 -41.43
N ILE A 2 -17.13 59.68 -40.51
CA ILE A 2 -15.85 60.32 -40.09
C ILE A 2 -16.12 61.39 -38.99
N ARG A 3 -15.90 61.04 -37.70
CA ARG A 3 -14.81 61.48 -36.78
C ARG A 3 -15.18 62.77 -35.99
N GLN A 4 -14.86 63.04 -34.71
CA GLN A 4 -13.93 62.50 -33.70
C GLN A 4 -14.24 63.15 -32.31
N ILE A 5 -14.10 62.37 -31.21
CA ILE A 5 -13.36 62.59 -29.92
C ILE A 5 -13.68 63.88 -29.10
N ILE A 6 -14.04 63.88 -27.79
CA ILE A 6 -13.24 63.75 -26.52
C ILE A 6 -14.29 63.82 -25.36
N LEU A 7 -14.48 62.81 -24.50
CA LEU A 7 -13.84 62.46 -23.19
C LEU A 7 -14.33 63.27 -21.95
N ILE A 8 -14.42 62.56 -20.79
CA ILE A 8 -14.53 62.97 -19.36
C ILE A 8 -15.92 62.66 -18.74
N PHE A 9 -16.12 61.95 -17.61
CA PHE A 9 -15.32 61.12 -16.68
C PHE A 9 -16.32 60.54 -15.62
N CYS A 10 -15.85 59.64 -14.74
CA CYS A 10 -16.45 59.24 -13.44
C CYS A 10 -17.65 58.25 -13.44
N ILE A 11 -17.66 57.09 -12.78
CA ILE A 11 -16.85 56.52 -11.68
C ILE A 11 -16.76 55.00 -11.84
N SER A 12 -15.52 54.52 -11.81
CA SER A 12 -15.16 53.13 -11.57
C SER A 12 -15.27 52.79 -10.08
N LEU A 13 -16.08 51.79 -9.74
CA LEU A 13 -15.89 51.01 -8.51
C LEU A 13 -14.92 49.87 -8.82
N PHE A 14 -13.64 50.22 -8.95
CA PHE A 14 -12.56 49.25 -8.76
C PHE A 14 -12.60 48.85 -7.28
N LEU A 15 -12.98 47.60 -7.00
CA LEU A 15 -12.57 46.94 -5.76
C LEU A 15 -11.05 46.80 -5.83
N TYR A 16 -10.37 47.81 -5.32
CA TYR A 16 -8.95 47.77 -5.00
C TYR A 16 -8.72 46.62 -4.02
N SER A 17 -8.25 45.47 -4.52
CA SER A 17 -7.45 44.59 -3.69
C SER A 17 -6.15 45.33 -3.36
N CYS A 18 -6.07 45.95 -2.18
CA CYS A 18 -4.78 46.14 -1.54
C CYS A 18 -4.20 44.72 -1.33
N ALA A 19 -2.97 44.38 -1.70
CA ALA A 19 -1.78 45.22 -1.71
C ALA A 19 -0.80 44.81 -2.81
N SER A 20 -0.32 45.79 -3.57
CA SER A 20 1.06 45.76 -4.06
C SER A 20 1.91 46.61 -3.12
N TRP A 21 2.79 45.96 -2.36
CA TRP A 21 3.96 46.61 -1.79
C TRP A 21 5.18 45.76 -2.11
N LYS A 22 6.22 46.46 -2.59
CA LYS A 22 7.45 45.91 -3.14
C LYS A 22 8.48 45.71 -2.05
N ASP A 23 9.33 44.73 -2.35
CA ASP A 23 10.65 44.47 -1.80
C ASP A 23 10.69 43.84 -0.40
N ASN A 24 10.65 42.52 -0.37
CA ASN A 24 11.70 41.84 0.37
C ASN A 24 12.69 41.38 -0.70
N SER A 25 13.96 41.74 -0.55
CA SER A 25 15.04 40.94 -1.09
C SER A 25 14.74 39.48 -0.79
N PHE A 26 14.21 38.74 -1.77
CA PHE A 26 14.19 37.30 -1.67
C PHE A 26 15.65 36.93 -1.57
N ILE A 27 16.07 36.59 -0.35
CA ILE A 27 17.39 36.09 -0.03
C ILE A 27 17.74 35.13 -1.15
N LEU A 28 18.91 35.31 -1.77
CA LEU A 28 19.45 34.39 -2.79
C LEU A 28 19.15 32.97 -2.31
N HIS A 29 18.18 32.31 -2.96
CA HIS A 29 17.68 31.03 -2.54
C HIS A 29 18.85 30.06 -2.55
N ASN A 30 19.29 29.62 -1.37
CA ASN A 30 20.43 28.74 -1.29
C ASN A 30 19.95 27.33 -1.66
N LYS A 31 20.39 26.85 -2.83
CA LYS A 31 20.09 25.52 -3.36
C LYS A 31 20.42 24.39 -2.38
N ASN A 32 21.33 24.59 -1.43
CA ASN A 32 21.63 23.59 -0.41
C ASN A 32 20.43 23.37 0.53
N TYR A 33 19.65 24.40 0.86
CA TYR A 33 18.43 24.22 1.65
C TYR A 33 17.36 23.43 0.88
N ASP A 34 17.24 23.62 -0.44
CA ASP A 34 16.34 22.79 -1.26
C ASP A 34 16.74 21.31 -1.24
N ILE A 35 18.05 21.03 -1.27
CA ILE A 35 18.57 19.66 -1.24
C ILE A 35 18.32 19.01 0.11
N ASP A 36 18.61 19.72 1.21
CA ASP A 36 18.37 19.25 2.57
C ASP A 36 16.86 18.99 2.79
N GLU A 37 16.01 19.90 2.34
CA GLU A 37 14.56 19.75 2.42
C GLU A 37 14.03 18.60 1.55
N ALA A 38 14.54 18.45 0.32
CA ALA A 38 14.16 17.33 -0.53
C ALA A 38 14.53 15.97 0.09
N PHE A 39 15.65 15.90 0.81
CA PHE A 39 16.05 14.72 1.56
C PHE A 39 15.10 14.45 2.74
N LEU A 40 14.71 15.48 3.49
CA LEU A 40 13.72 15.35 4.58
C LEU A 40 12.37 14.84 4.05
N GLN A 41 11.86 15.44 2.96
CA GLN A 41 10.61 14.99 2.35
C GLN A 41 10.71 13.57 1.78
N SER A 42 11.85 13.20 1.21
CA SER A 42 12.09 11.84 0.73
C SER A 42 12.07 10.84 1.88
N ASN A 43 12.64 11.18 3.04
CA ASN A 43 12.57 10.35 4.24
C ASN A 43 11.11 10.14 4.70
N GLU A 44 10.29 11.19 4.70
CA GLU A 44 8.87 11.09 5.06
C GLU A 44 8.10 10.16 4.12
N VAL A 45 8.33 10.27 2.80
CA VAL A 45 7.70 9.38 1.81
C VAL A 45 8.11 7.93 2.05
N ILE A 46 9.41 7.65 2.18
CA ILE A 46 9.92 6.28 2.36
C ILE A 46 9.44 5.69 3.70
N SER A 47 9.47 6.47 4.78
CA SER A 47 8.98 6.02 6.08
C SER A 47 7.48 5.74 6.06
N SER A 48 6.70 6.61 5.42
CA SER A 48 5.25 6.44 5.26
C SER A 48 4.90 5.16 4.50
N LEU A 49 5.56 4.91 3.35
CA LEU A 49 5.37 3.68 2.58
C LEU A 49 5.76 2.43 3.38
N ALA A 50 6.88 2.47 4.10
CA ALA A 50 7.34 1.34 4.90
C ALA A 50 6.35 1.02 6.04
N ASN A 51 5.87 2.05 6.76
CA ASN A 51 4.87 1.91 7.82
C ASN A 51 3.54 1.37 7.29
N ALA A 52 3.08 1.90 6.15
CA ALA A 52 1.89 1.42 5.46
C ALA A 52 2.02 -0.07 5.11
N SER A 53 3.13 -0.46 4.48
CA SER A 53 3.42 -1.84 4.11
C SER A 53 3.45 -2.78 5.32
N ARG A 54 4.08 -2.39 6.44
CA ARG A 54 4.07 -3.16 7.68
C ARG A 54 2.65 -3.41 8.19
N LYS A 55 1.87 -2.34 8.34
CA LYS A 55 0.48 -2.42 8.82
C LYS A 55 -0.39 -3.32 7.95
N MET A 56 -0.30 -3.17 6.63
CA MET A 56 -1.07 -3.98 5.70
C MET A 56 -0.62 -5.44 5.67
N HIS A 57 0.69 -5.69 5.71
CA HIS A 57 1.24 -7.03 5.65
C HIS A 57 0.79 -7.91 6.83
N ASP A 58 0.75 -7.36 8.05
CA ASP A 58 0.25 -8.07 9.24
C ASP A 58 -1.18 -8.58 9.08
N ILE A 59 -2.07 -7.72 8.56
CA ILE A 59 -3.48 -8.05 8.36
C ILE A 59 -3.65 -8.97 7.16
N ALA A 60 -2.99 -8.64 6.05
CA ALA A 60 -3.06 -9.40 4.80
C ALA A 60 -2.57 -10.84 5.00
N TRP A 61 -1.48 -11.05 5.74
CA TRP A 61 -0.93 -12.38 5.99
C TRP A 61 -1.97 -13.35 6.58
N LEU A 62 -2.70 -12.91 7.60
CA LEU A 62 -3.75 -13.71 8.23
C LEU A 62 -4.87 -14.02 7.22
N ILE A 63 -5.34 -13.01 6.48
CA ILE A 63 -6.40 -13.17 5.48
C ILE A 63 -5.97 -14.15 4.37
N MET A 64 -4.77 -13.99 3.81
CA MET A 64 -4.28 -14.83 2.72
C MET A 64 -4.03 -16.28 3.16
N ARG A 65 -3.58 -16.50 4.40
CA ARG A 65 -3.31 -17.85 4.93
C ARG A 65 -4.58 -18.63 5.22
N GLU A 66 -5.57 -18.00 5.85
CA GLU A 66 -6.80 -18.68 6.28
C GLU A 66 -7.83 -18.86 5.16
N ASN A 67 -7.64 -18.22 4.00
CA ASN A 67 -8.51 -18.33 2.83
C ASN A 67 -7.85 -19.04 1.63
N ARG A 68 -6.77 -19.80 1.86
CA ARG A 68 -6.04 -20.55 0.82
C ARG A 68 -6.92 -21.55 0.04
N ASP A 69 -8.05 -21.97 0.60
CA ASP A 69 -9.07 -22.80 -0.04
C ASP A 69 -9.82 -22.07 -1.16
N TYR A 70 -10.00 -20.74 -1.07
CA TYR A 70 -10.68 -19.93 -2.09
C TYR A 70 -9.79 -19.56 -3.28
N CYS A 71 -8.47 -19.77 -3.19
CA CYS A 71 -7.52 -19.37 -4.22
C CYS A 71 -6.70 -20.55 -4.78
N PRO A 72 -7.31 -21.69 -5.19
CA PRO A 72 -6.58 -22.91 -5.54
C PRO A 72 -5.53 -22.71 -6.65
N ASN A 73 -5.77 -21.79 -7.57
CA ASN A 73 -4.88 -21.48 -8.70
C ASN A 73 -3.85 -20.38 -8.39
N ALA A 74 -3.89 -19.81 -7.19
CA ALA A 74 -3.03 -18.70 -6.76
C ALA A 74 -2.35 -19.00 -5.41
N ARG A 75 -2.24 -20.29 -5.04
CA ARG A 75 -1.48 -20.70 -3.86
C ARG A 75 0.01 -20.54 -4.11
N ILE A 76 0.69 -19.95 -3.15
CA ILE A 76 2.15 -19.80 -3.15
C ILE A 76 2.74 -20.31 -1.84
N ASN A 77 4.01 -20.65 -1.87
CA ASN A 77 4.84 -20.74 -0.67
C ASN A 77 5.33 -19.33 -0.30
N ALA A 78 5.22 -18.98 0.97
CA ALA A 78 5.67 -17.68 1.48
C ALA A 78 6.30 -17.83 2.88
N PHE A 79 7.14 -16.87 3.28
CA PHE A 79 7.83 -16.88 4.57
C PHE A 79 7.30 -15.81 5.54
N GLY A 80 6.59 -14.81 5.03
CA GLY A 80 6.09 -13.65 5.78
C GLY A 80 7.06 -12.49 5.82
N ILE A 81 7.80 -12.26 4.73
CA ILE A 81 8.77 -11.15 4.61
C ILE A 81 8.50 -10.31 3.37
N MET A 82 8.65 -8.99 3.51
CA MET A 82 8.81 -8.09 2.37
C MET A 82 10.24 -7.54 2.38
N VAL A 83 10.92 -7.65 1.25
CA VAL A 83 12.30 -7.24 1.09
C VAL A 83 12.39 -6.19 -0.02
N SER A 84 13.18 -5.15 0.21
CA SER A 84 13.53 -4.18 -0.83
C SER A 84 15.01 -3.87 -0.77
N SER A 85 15.56 -3.46 -1.90
CA SER A 85 16.94 -2.98 -2.00
C SER A 85 16.97 -1.47 -2.16
N ASN A 86 18.02 -0.83 -1.63
CA ASN A 86 18.23 0.59 -1.84
C ASN A 86 18.37 0.97 -3.32
N MET A 87 18.75 0.02 -4.17
CA MET A 87 18.84 0.19 -5.61
C MET A 87 17.48 0.21 -6.33
N GLU A 88 16.38 -0.16 -5.65
CA GLU A 88 15.01 -0.06 -6.20
C GLU A 88 14.47 1.36 -6.18
N LEU A 89 14.99 2.21 -5.29
CA LEU A 89 14.63 3.62 -5.26
C LEU A 89 15.31 4.38 -6.41
N ASP A 90 14.62 5.41 -6.90
CA ASP A 90 15.24 6.39 -7.80
C ASP A 90 16.52 6.94 -7.17
N SER A 91 17.53 7.19 -8.00
CA SER A 91 18.82 7.74 -7.60
C SER A 91 18.74 8.90 -6.62
N LYS A 92 17.73 9.76 -6.72
CA LYS A 92 17.52 10.93 -5.86
C LYS A 92 17.01 10.59 -4.46
N MET A 93 16.40 9.42 -4.27
CA MET A 93 15.81 8.97 -3.01
C MET A 93 16.59 7.82 -2.35
N ARG A 94 17.67 7.31 -2.98
CA ARG A 94 18.44 6.17 -2.45
C ARG A 94 19.03 6.46 -1.07
N ASP A 95 19.49 7.68 -0.83
CA ASP A 95 20.05 8.09 0.46
C ASP A 95 18.99 8.07 1.57
N SER A 96 17.71 8.22 1.20
CA SER A 96 16.57 8.13 2.12
C SER A 96 16.11 6.71 2.40
N PHE A 97 16.73 5.67 1.82
CA PHE A 97 16.29 4.28 1.99
C PHE A 97 16.25 3.85 3.46
N PHE A 98 17.18 4.32 4.29
CA PHE A 98 17.19 3.99 5.73
C PHE A 98 15.98 4.53 6.49
N ALA A 99 15.25 5.51 5.96
CA ALA A 99 13.99 5.97 6.55
C ALA A 99 12.89 4.88 6.54
N ALA A 100 13.07 3.80 5.76
CA ALA A 100 12.18 2.65 5.77
C ALA A 100 12.36 1.77 7.02
N ALA A 101 13.51 1.87 7.71
CA ALA A 101 13.78 1.11 8.92
C ALA A 101 13.02 1.69 10.14
N PRO A 102 12.70 0.87 11.15
CA PRO A 102 12.16 1.37 12.42
C PRO A 102 13.12 2.34 13.14
N ILE A 103 12.57 3.31 13.89
CA ILE A 103 13.25 4.48 14.49
C ILE A 103 14.48 4.16 15.39
N ASN A 104 14.67 2.91 15.81
CA ASN A 104 15.71 2.52 16.78
C ASN A 104 16.84 1.64 16.20
N LYS A 105 16.92 1.45 14.88
CA LYS A 105 17.98 0.61 14.28
C LYS A 105 19.27 1.41 14.09
N ASN A 106 20.39 0.88 14.57
CA ASN A 106 21.70 1.50 14.44
C ASN A 106 22.53 0.78 13.37
N TYR A 107 22.68 1.43 12.22
CA TYR A 107 23.49 0.96 11.11
C TYR A 107 24.87 1.64 11.16
N LYS A 108 25.93 0.90 11.54
CA LYS A 108 27.31 1.43 11.42
C LYS A 108 27.82 1.33 9.98
N SER A 109 28.87 2.08 9.70
CA SER A 109 29.40 2.49 8.40
C SER A 109 29.97 1.41 7.44
N ASN A 110 29.62 0.13 7.57
CA ASN A 110 30.20 -0.95 6.74
C ASN A 110 29.14 -1.78 5.98
N ILE A 111 28.04 -1.14 5.56
CA ILE A 111 27.05 -1.79 4.70
C ILE A 111 27.50 -1.61 3.24
N ARG A 112 27.42 -2.69 2.45
CA ARG A 112 27.67 -2.65 1.00
C ARG A 112 26.78 -1.61 0.32
N SER A 113 27.25 -1.03 -0.79
CA SER A 113 26.51 0.03 -1.49
C SER A 113 25.16 -0.43 -2.09
N ASP A 114 25.00 -1.72 -2.39
CA ASP A 114 23.82 -2.31 -3.00
C ASP A 114 23.14 -3.34 -2.09
N PHE A 115 22.66 -2.94 -0.93
CA PHE A 115 22.08 -3.87 0.05
C PHE A 115 20.57 -4.05 -0.13
N ALA A 116 20.05 -5.16 0.41
CA ALA A 116 18.63 -5.40 0.61
C ALA A 116 18.32 -5.47 2.11
N MET A 117 17.12 -5.02 2.48
CA MET A 117 16.65 -4.94 3.85
C MET A 117 15.25 -5.54 3.97
N ILE A 118 15.00 -6.23 5.08
CA ILE A 118 13.66 -6.68 5.46
C ILE A 118 12.85 -5.45 5.87
N ILE A 119 11.88 -5.05 5.05
CA ILE A 119 11.05 -3.86 5.31
C ILE A 119 9.87 -4.18 6.23
N SER A 120 9.31 -5.39 6.08
CA SER A 120 8.16 -5.86 6.84
C SER A 120 8.28 -7.35 7.14
N VAL A 121 7.87 -7.75 8.35
CA VAL A 121 7.77 -9.14 8.78
C VAL A 121 6.35 -9.37 9.29
N ALA A 122 5.55 -10.17 8.59
CA ALA A 122 4.16 -10.38 8.96
C ALA A 122 4.02 -11.10 10.31
N LYS A 123 3.22 -10.53 11.20
CA LYS A 123 2.94 -11.11 12.52
C LYS A 123 2.39 -12.53 12.42
N GLY A 124 3.00 -13.44 13.15
CA GLY A 124 2.59 -14.85 13.21
C GLY A 124 3.00 -15.69 11.98
N SER A 125 3.79 -15.12 11.07
CA SER A 125 4.44 -15.86 9.98
C SER A 125 5.63 -16.70 10.46
N SER A 126 6.20 -17.49 9.55
CA SER A 126 7.42 -18.27 9.77
C SER A 126 8.61 -17.35 10.14
N ALA A 127 8.79 -16.25 9.41
CA ALA A 127 9.84 -15.27 9.69
C ALA A 127 9.68 -14.60 11.06
N HIS A 128 8.46 -14.20 11.43
CA HIS A 128 8.19 -13.62 12.75
C HIS A 128 8.49 -14.62 13.88
N LYS A 129 8.04 -15.87 13.74
CA LYS A 129 8.30 -16.94 14.73
C LYS A 129 9.79 -17.25 14.89
N ALA A 130 10.57 -17.12 13.81
CA ALA A 130 12.01 -17.33 13.83
C ALA A 130 12.79 -16.17 14.49
N GLY A 131 12.14 -15.02 14.72
CA GLY A 131 12.76 -13.85 15.32
C GLY A 131 13.44 -12.91 14.32
N ILE A 132 13.09 -13.00 13.03
CA ILE A 132 13.48 -11.99 12.02
C ILE A 132 12.75 -10.69 12.35
N GLU A 133 13.45 -9.57 12.20
CA GLU A 133 12.93 -8.25 12.50
C GLU A 133 13.00 -7.33 11.30
N GLU A 134 12.10 -6.34 11.30
CA GLU A 134 12.11 -5.23 10.37
C GLU A 134 13.40 -4.42 10.54
N GLY A 135 14.01 -4.02 9.42
CA GLY A 135 15.31 -3.35 9.40
C GLY A 135 16.51 -4.30 9.38
N ASP A 136 16.33 -5.62 9.44
CA ASP A 136 17.42 -6.56 9.23
C ASP A 136 17.97 -6.43 7.80
N ILE A 137 19.30 -6.30 7.67
CA ILE A 137 19.96 -6.22 6.36
C ILE A 137 20.37 -7.61 5.90
N LEU A 138 20.03 -8.00 4.67
CA LEU A 138 20.42 -9.30 4.14
C LEU A 138 21.92 -9.31 3.84
N LEU A 139 22.62 -10.35 4.32
CA LEU A 139 24.02 -10.63 4.00
C LEU A 139 24.14 -11.74 2.95
N SER A 140 23.39 -12.83 3.12
CA SER A 140 23.34 -13.94 2.16
C SER A 140 21.99 -14.65 2.17
N ILE A 141 21.66 -15.29 1.05
CA ILE A 141 20.43 -16.05 0.86
C ILE A 141 20.83 -17.45 0.40
N ASN A 142 20.44 -18.50 1.13
CA ASN A 142 20.82 -19.89 0.88
C ASN A 142 22.33 -20.09 0.73
N GLU A 143 23.12 -19.45 1.61
CA GLU A 143 24.59 -19.51 1.62
C GLU A 143 25.24 -18.92 0.35
N VAL A 144 24.46 -18.26 -0.50
CA VAL A 144 24.92 -17.56 -1.71
C VAL A 144 24.89 -16.05 -1.46
N ALA A 145 25.99 -15.39 -1.78
CA ALA A 145 26.02 -13.92 -1.85
C ALA A 145 25.10 -13.45 -2.99
N TYR A 146 24.20 -12.51 -2.70
CA TYR A 146 23.29 -11.94 -3.69
C TYR A 146 23.83 -10.61 -4.23
N ASN A 147 23.24 -10.13 -5.30
CA ASN A 147 23.34 -8.74 -5.75
C ASN A 147 21.94 -8.19 -6.06
N PHE A 148 21.87 -6.89 -6.37
CA PHE A 148 20.58 -6.26 -6.70
C PHE A 148 19.82 -6.97 -7.82
N SER A 149 20.51 -7.50 -8.85
CA SER A 149 19.84 -8.11 -10.00
C SER A 149 19.30 -9.52 -9.74
N ASN A 150 19.81 -10.25 -8.74
CA ASN A 150 19.46 -11.65 -8.54
C ASN A 150 18.71 -11.96 -7.23
N TYR A 151 18.73 -11.08 -6.22
CA TYR A 151 18.24 -11.43 -4.88
C TYR A 151 16.77 -11.86 -4.87
N LYS A 152 15.90 -11.19 -5.64
CA LYS A 152 14.49 -11.58 -5.78
C LYS A 152 14.35 -12.98 -6.36
N ASN A 153 15.12 -13.30 -7.40
CA ASN A 153 15.07 -14.62 -8.03
C ASN A 153 15.51 -15.72 -7.06
N ILE A 154 16.55 -15.47 -6.25
CA ILE A 154 16.99 -16.44 -5.22
C ILE A 154 15.88 -16.66 -4.18
N LEU A 155 15.21 -15.58 -3.74
CA LEU A 155 14.08 -15.69 -2.80
C LEU A 155 12.88 -16.43 -3.42
N LYS A 156 12.57 -16.23 -4.70
CA LYS A 156 11.54 -17.01 -5.42
C LYS A 156 11.87 -18.49 -5.43
N ILE A 157 13.10 -18.85 -5.81
CA ILE A 157 13.56 -20.25 -5.82
C ILE A 157 13.51 -20.84 -4.41
N ALA A 158 13.88 -20.09 -3.38
CA ALA A 158 13.78 -20.54 -1.99
C ALA A 158 12.33 -20.82 -1.57
N ALA A 159 11.39 -19.94 -1.97
CA ALA A 159 9.97 -20.15 -1.74
C ALA A 159 9.45 -21.39 -2.47
N ASP A 160 9.81 -21.59 -3.74
CA ASP A 160 9.43 -22.79 -4.51
C ASP A 160 9.96 -24.07 -3.87
N ASN A 161 11.18 -24.05 -3.34
CA ASN A 161 11.79 -25.16 -2.59
C ASN A 161 11.22 -25.35 -1.17
N GLY A 162 10.48 -24.37 -0.66
CA GLY A 162 9.81 -24.41 0.65
C GLY A 162 10.72 -24.18 1.87
N TYR A 163 11.98 -23.81 1.66
CA TYR A 163 12.91 -23.46 2.73
C TYR A 163 13.81 -22.29 2.32
N LEU A 164 14.17 -21.48 3.31
CA LEU A 164 15.00 -20.30 3.11
C LEU A 164 16.01 -20.19 4.25
N LYS A 165 17.30 -20.30 3.93
CA LYS A 165 18.38 -19.94 4.86
C LYS A 165 18.73 -18.47 4.63
N LEU A 166 18.70 -17.67 5.69
CA LEU A 166 19.07 -16.26 5.64
C LEU A 166 20.21 -15.99 6.60
N SER A 167 21.21 -15.25 6.14
CA SER A 167 22.15 -14.57 7.01
C SER A 167 21.81 -13.07 6.98
N ILE A 168 21.63 -12.47 8.14
CA ILE A 168 21.26 -11.05 8.27
C ILE A 168 22.19 -10.32 9.24
N LEU A 169 22.28 -9.00 9.05
CA LEU A 169 22.95 -8.07 9.94
C LEU A 169 21.90 -7.29 10.75
N ARG A 170 21.96 -7.40 12.08
CA ARG A 170 21.14 -6.63 13.03
C ARG A 170 22.05 -6.04 14.09
N ASP A 171 22.02 -4.72 14.25
CA ASP A 171 22.83 -3.99 15.24
C ASP A 171 24.32 -4.37 15.22
N ASN A 172 24.87 -4.58 14.01
CA ASN A 172 26.26 -5.00 13.74
C ASN A 172 26.61 -6.43 14.19
N LYS A 173 25.60 -7.29 14.39
CA LYS A 173 25.78 -8.72 14.65
C LYS A 173 25.14 -9.53 13.54
N GLU A 174 25.80 -10.61 13.17
CA GLU A 174 25.29 -11.55 12.18
C GLU A 174 24.40 -12.60 12.85
N TYR A 175 23.26 -12.88 12.23
CA TYR A 175 22.34 -13.92 12.65
C TYR A 175 22.00 -14.81 11.47
N ASN A 176 21.90 -16.11 11.71
CA ASN A 176 21.55 -17.10 10.71
C ASN A 176 20.21 -17.74 11.06
N TYR A 177 19.29 -17.75 10.10
CA TYR A 177 17.95 -18.29 10.25
C TYR A 177 17.68 -19.34 9.18
N ILE A 178 16.85 -20.33 9.52
CA ILE A 178 16.29 -21.29 8.58
C ILE A 178 14.78 -21.22 8.72
N LEU A 179 14.12 -20.79 7.65
CA LEU A 179 12.67 -20.65 7.58
C LEU A 179 12.08 -21.78 6.76
N LYS A 180 10.91 -22.26 7.17
CA LYS A 180 10.05 -23.13 6.36
C LYS A 180 8.90 -22.30 5.81
N SER A 181 8.52 -22.52 4.55
CA SER A 181 7.39 -21.79 3.96
C SER A 181 6.06 -22.22 4.57
N GLU A 182 5.10 -21.30 4.53
CA GLU A 182 3.67 -21.55 4.73
C GLU A 182 2.94 -21.34 3.39
N VAL A 183 1.86 -22.08 3.14
CA VAL A 183 1.05 -21.93 1.92
C VAL A 183 -0.04 -20.89 2.14
N ILE A 184 -0.07 -19.85 1.31
CA ILE A 184 -1.03 -18.74 1.36
C ILE A 184 -1.60 -18.43 -0.03
N CYS A 185 -2.63 -17.58 -0.11
CA CYS A 185 -2.98 -16.90 -1.36
C CYS A 185 -1.93 -15.85 -1.75
N GLY A 186 -1.41 -15.93 -2.97
CA GLY A 186 -0.38 -15.04 -3.49
C GLY A 186 -0.92 -13.75 -4.10
N TYR A 187 -1.62 -12.92 -3.32
CA TYR A 187 -2.04 -11.59 -3.76
C TYR A 187 -1.39 -10.52 -2.87
N PRO A 188 -0.17 -10.04 -3.19
CA PRO A 188 0.51 -9.06 -2.38
C PRO A 188 -0.32 -7.79 -2.18
N VAL A 189 -0.35 -7.29 -0.95
CA VAL A 189 -0.99 -6.02 -0.59
C VAL A 189 0.09 -4.96 -0.41
N GLN A 190 -0.03 -3.84 -1.11
CA GLN A 190 0.97 -2.78 -1.08
C GLN A 190 0.35 -1.38 -1.09
N PRO A 191 1.05 -0.36 -0.57
CA PRO A 191 0.56 1.00 -0.60
C PRO A 191 0.58 1.57 -2.02
N MET A 192 -0.22 2.61 -2.25
CA MET A 192 -0.16 3.42 -3.45
C MET A 192 -0.17 4.89 -3.09
N ILE A 193 0.77 5.66 -3.64
CA ILE A 193 0.79 7.12 -3.48
C ILE A 193 -0.39 7.70 -4.26
N SER A 194 -1.39 8.18 -3.52
CA SER A 194 -2.53 8.90 -4.09
C SER A 194 -3.18 9.75 -3.01
N PRO A 195 -3.59 10.99 -3.33
CA PRO A 195 -4.29 11.86 -2.40
C PRO A 195 -5.78 11.50 -2.24
N ILE A 196 -6.28 10.52 -2.99
CA ILE A 196 -7.69 10.11 -2.98
C ILE A 196 -7.81 8.78 -2.23
N PRO A 197 -8.63 8.69 -1.17
CA PRO A 197 -8.94 7.43 -0.52
C PRO A 197 -9.56 6.44 -1.52
N ASN A 198 -8.86 5.36 -1.80
CA ASN A 198 -9.38 4.23 -2.57
C ASN A 198 -8.60 2.92 -2.29
N ALA A 199 -9.14 1.81 -2.79
CA ALA A 199 -8.51 0.50 -2.85
C ALA A 199 -8.72 -0.09 -4.24
N TYR A 200 -7.79 -0.95 -4.70
CA TYR A 200 -7.85 -1.54 -6.03
C TYR A 200 -7.35 -2.98 -6.02
N ALA A 201 -8.03 -3.80 -6.80
CA ALA A 201 -7.60 -5.12 -7.24
C ALA A 201 -7.25 -5.04 -8.73
N ASP A 202 -6.07 -5.56 -9.10
CA ASP A 202 -5.66 -5.63 -10.52
C ASP A 202 -5.65 -7.06 -11.07
N GLY A 203 -6.17 -8.01 -10.29
CA GLY A 203 -6.14 -9.44 -10.56
C GLY A 203 -4.83 -10.14 -10.21
N SER A 204 -3.86 -9.47 -9.61
CA SER A 204 -2.64 -10.11 -9.09
C SER A 204 -2.12 -9.47 -7.80
N LYS A 205 -2.36 -8.18 -7.60
CA LYS A 205 -2.03 -7.42 -6.39
C LYS A 205 -3.27 -6.70 -5.85
N ILE A 206 -3.14 -6.24 -4.62
CA ILE A 206 -4.08 -5.33 -3.97
C ILE A 206 -3.34 -4.04 -3.63
N PHE A 207 -3.91 -2.91 -3.99
CA PHE A 207 -3.35 -1.59 -3.77
C PHE A 207 -4.26 -0.80 -2.82
N ILE A 208 -3.70 -0.25 -1.76
CA ILE A 208 -4.43 0.64 -0.83
C ILE A 208 -3.76 2.00 -0.86
N THR A 209 -4.51 3.07 -1.10
CA THR A 209 -3.89 4.40 -1.15
C THR A 209 -3.43 4.87 0.23
N ILE A 210 -2.37 5.68 0.29
CA ILE A 210 -1.94 6.33 1.54
C ILE A 210 -3.08 7.15 2.14
N ALA A 211 -3.84 7.89 1.32
CA ALA A 211 -5.01 8.62 1.77
C ALA A 211 -6.09 7.72 2.41
N THR A 212 -6.25 6.46 1.95
CA THR A 212 -7.13 5.49 2.63
C THR A 212 -6.61 5.14 4.02
N LEU A 213 -5.30 4.94 4.18
CA LEU A 213 -4.70 4.60 5.47
C LEU A 213 -4.84 5.72 6.51
N ASP A 214 -4.84 6.99 6.07
CA ASP A 214 -5.12 8.16 6.92
C ASP A 214 -6.62 8.31 7.24
N PHE A 215 -7.47 7.89 6.30
CA PHE A 215 -8.92 7.98 6.41
C PHE A 215 -9.53 6.93 7.35
N ILE A 216 -9.04 5.69 7.29
CA ILE A 216 -9.52 4.59 8.16
C ILE A 216 -9.23 4.91 9.63
N LYS A 217 -10.08 4.40 10.53
CA LYS A 217 -9.96 4.63 11.98
C LYS A 217 -9.73 3.36 12.78
N ASP A 218 -9.92 2.20 12.15
CA ASP A 218 -9.83 0.91 12.82
C ASP A 218 -9.25 -0.13 11.84
N ASP A 219 -8.45 -1.05 12.36
CA ASP A 219 -7.83 -2.11 11.55
C ASP A 219 -8.88 -3.05 10.96
N GLN A 220 -10.08 -3.11 11.54
CA GLN A 220 -11.20 -3.84 10.94
C GLN A 220 -11.60 -3.29 9.57
N GLU A 221 -11.48 -1.98 9.35
CA GLU A 221 -11.81 -1.35 8.08
C GLU A 221 -10.73 -1.64 7.03
N LEU A 222 -9.46 -1.64 7.43
CA LEU A 222 -8.38 -2.06 6.56
C LEU A 222 -8.51 -3.53 6.17
N ALA A 223 -8.80 -4.39 7.15
CA ALA A 223 -9.03 -5.80 6.92
C ALA A 223 -10.21 -6.03 5.96
N PHE A 224 -11.31 -5.29 6.15
CA PHE A 224 -12.45 -5.31 5.24
C PHE A 224 -12.05 -4.96 3.80
N LEU A 225 -11.32 -3.85 3.60
CA LEU A 225 -10.87 -3.44 2.27
C LEU A 225 -9.96 -4.49 1.63
N ILE A 226 -9.01 -5.05 2.38
CA ILE A 226 -8.14 -6.14 1.88
C ILE A 226 -8.98 -7.36 1.49
N GLY A 227 -9.95 -7.75 2.32
CA GLY A 227 -10.85 -8.87 2.03
C GLY A 227 -11.73 -8.62 0.79
N HIS A 228 -12.25 -7.40 0.65
CA HIS A 228 -13.05 -6.96 -0.49
C HIS A 228 -12.24 -7.05 -1.80
N GLU A 229 -11.05 -6.45 -1.85
CA GLU A 229 -10.18 -6.51 -3.02
C GLU A 229 -9.69 -7.93 -3.32
N LEU A 230 -9.46 -8.75 -2.29
CA LEU A 230 -9.15 -10.17 -2.47
C LEU A 230 -10.29 -10.92 -3.17
N ALA A 231 -11.56 -10.63 -2.82
CA ALA A 231 -12.71 -11.21 -3.49
C ALA A 231 -12.76 -10.83 -4.98
N HIS A 232 -12.47 -9.58 -5.32
CA HIS A 232 -12.34 -9.16 -6.72
C HIS A 232 -11.23 -9.93 -7.46
N ASN A 233 -10.04 -10.03 -6.87
CA ASN A 233 -8.92 -10.76 -7.45
C ASN A 233 -9.25 -12.24 -7.71
N ILE A 234 -9.91 -12.91 -6.76
CA ILE A 234 -10.25 -14.32 -6.86
C ILE A 234 -11.38 -14.55 -7.87
N LEU A 235 -12.50 -13.82 -7.76
CA LEU A 235 -13.74 -14.16 -8.46
C LEU A 235 -13.96 -13.38 -9.76
N HIS A 236 -13.57 -12.11 -9.79
CA HIS A 236 -13.92 -11.23 -10.89
C HIS A 236 -12.81 -11.13 -11.93
N PHE A 237 -11.55 -11.22 -11.48
CA PHE A 237 -10.38 -11.20 -12.35
C PHE A 237 -9.81 -12.58 -12.67
N ASN A 238 -10.24 -13.65 -11.98
CA ASN A 238 -9.63 -14.98 -12.05
C ASN A 238 -8.10 -14.90 -11.94
N GLY A 239 -7.65 -14.08 -11.00
CA GLY A 239 -6.29 -13.61 -10.91
C GLY A 239 -5.27 -14.71 -10.68
N LYS A 240 -4.09 -14.60 -11.27
CA LYS A 240 -2.95 -15.47 -10.96
C LYS A 240 -2.18 -14.91 -9.78
N GLY A 241 -1.82 -15.78 -8.85
CA GLY A 241 -1.00 -15.41 -7.71
C GLY A 241 0.41 -15.00 -8.14
N LEU A 242 1.00 -14.10 -7.36
CA LEU A 242 2.39 -13.67 -7.46
C LEU A 242 3.19 -14.21 -6.27
N PRO A 243 4.46 -14.58 -6.45
CA PRO A 243 5.37 -14.83 -5.33
C PRO A 243 5.40 -13.67 -4.34
N GLU A 244 5.59 -13.97 -3.05
CA GLU A 244 5.62 -12.97 -1.96
C GLU A 244 6.59 -11.81 -2.26
N ILE A 245 7.77 -12.11 -2.80
CA ILE A 245 8.83 -11.14 -3.10
C ILE A 245 8.49 -10.17 -4.26
N ASP A 246 7.41 -10.43 -5.00
CA ASP A 246 6.89 -9.49 -6.01
C ASP A 246 5.98 -8.42 -5.40
N GLY A 247 5.63 -8.54 -4.11
CA GLY A 247 5.07 -7.44 -3.34
C GLY A 247 6.12 -6.34 -3.13
N MET A 248 5.77 -5.11 -3.47
CA MET A 248 6.67 -3.97 -3.35
C MET A 248 6.36 -3.21 -2.05
N PRO A 249 7.26 -3.21 -1.04
CA PRO A 249 7.00 -2.50 0.20
C PRO A 249 7.26 -0.98 0.11
N LEU A 250 8.01 -0.53 -0.91
CA LEU A 250 8.31 0.88 -1.19
C LEU A 250 7.92 1.27 -2.64
N PRO A 251 6.64 1.14 -3.05
CA PRO A 251 6.21 1.43 -4.40
C PRO A 251 6.10 2.94 -4.63
N LEU A 252 7.06 3.52 -5.36
CA LEU A 252 7.01 4.93 -5.75
C LEU A 252 6.12 5.16 -6.99
N ASP A 253 6.26 4.30 -8.00
CA ASP A 253 5.62 4.47 -9.31
C ASP A 253 4.74 3.27 -9.72
N ASP A 254 4.64 2.23 -8.87
CA ASP A 254 3.82 1.06 -9.18
C ASP A 254 2.33 1.40 -9.13
N LYS A 255 1.59 0.96 -10.14
CA LYS A 255 0.18 1.28 -10.34
C LYS A 255 -0.58 0.00 -10.73
N PRO A 256 -1.89 -0.08 -10.42
CA PRO A 256 -2.73 -1.19 -10.87
C PRO A 256 -2.58 -1.42 -12.37
N SER A 257 -2.37 -2.69 -12.75
CA SER A 257 -2.36 -3.07 -14.15
C SER A 257 -3.72 -2.78 -14.77
N ILE A 258 -3.77 -1.93 -15.79
CA ILE A 258 -4.98 -1.73 -16.58
C ILE A 258 -5.12 -2.94 -17.50
N ARG A 259 -6.03 -3.88 -17.19
CA ARG A 259 -6.25 -5.07 -18.02
C ARG A 259 -7.28 -4.80 -19.12
N ASP A 260 -8.33 -4.03 -18.83
CA ASP A 260 -9.36 -3.61 -19.79
C ASP A 260 -9.76 -2.13 -19.68
N ILE A 261 -10.41 -1.57 -20.72
CA ILE A 261 -11.05 -0.23 -20.67
C ILE A 261 -12.10 -0.14 -19.55
N SER A 262 -12.69 -1.28 -19.17
CA SER A 262 -13.57 -1.42 -17.99
C SER A 262 -12.85 -1.39 -16.64
N ASP A 263 -11.51 -1.41 -16.62
CA ASP A 263 -10.71 -1.24 -15.40
C ASP A 263 -10.18 0.20 -15.25
N VAL A 264 -10.01 0.92 -16.37
CA VAL A 264 -9.62 2.35 -16.41
C VAL A 264 -10.68 3.23 -15.75
N PHE A 265 -11.93 2.85 -15.92
CA PHE A 265 -13.06 3.40 -15.22
C PHE A 265 -13.54 2.34 -14.24
N ILE A 266 -13.58 2.65 -12.96
CA ILE A 266 -14.02 1.82 -11.83
C ILE A 266 -15.41 1.17 -12.10
N PHE A 267 -15.52 0.15 -12.97
CA PHE A 267 -16.77 -0.48 -13.43
C PHE A 267 -16.84 -1.94 -12.98
N GLN A 268 -17.26 -2.18 -11.73
CA GLN A 268 -17.84 -3.47 -11.38
C GLN A 268 -19.36 -3.28 -11.29
N SER A 269 -20.14 -4.30 -11.64
CA SER A 269 -21.60 -4.18 -11.49
C SER A 269 -21.93 -4.07 -10.00
N GLY A 270 -23.03 -3.38 -9.65
CA GLY A 270 -23.45 -3.31 -8.25
C GLY A 270 -23.67 -4.69 -7.60
N ALA A 271 -23.94 -5.73 -8.39
CA ALA A 271 -24.00 -7.10 -7.90
C ALA A 271 -22.62 -7.63 -7.47
N LYS A 272 -21.59 -7.45 -8.31
CA LYS A 272 -20.21 -7.85 -8.01
C LYS A 272 -19.66 -7.15 -6.76
N GLU A 273 -19.97 -5.87 -6.59
CA GLU A 273 -19.58 -5.11 -5.41
C GLU A 273 -20.20 -5.65 -4.12
N ILE A 274 -21.49 -6.00 -4.14
CA ILE A 274 -22.15 -6.63 -2.99
C ILE A 274 -21.58 -8.02 -2.73
N GLU A 275 -21.30 -8.81 -3.78
CA GLU A 275 -20.66 -10.11 -3.64
C GLU A 275 -19.28 -9.99 -2.97
N ALA A 276 -18.45 -9.04 -3.42
CA ALA A 276 -17.16 -8.75 -2.83
C ALA A 276 -17.26 -8.22 -1.39
N ASP A 277 -18.27 -7.41 -1.05
CA ASP A 277 -18.55 -6.99 0.33
C ASP A 277 -18.84 -8.20 1.23
N MET A 278 -19.69 -9.13 0.78
CA MET A 278 -20.09 -10.29 1.58
C MET A 278 -18.94 -11.27 1.78
N LEU A 279 -18.17 -11.52 0.73
CA LEU A 279 -17.00 -12.40 0.80
C LEU A 279 -15.83 -11.75 1.53
N GLY A 280 -15.65 -10.43 1.39
CA GLY A 280 -14.64 -9.69 2.15
C GLY A 280 -14.86 -9.82 3.65
N VAL A 281 -16.10 -9.65 4.12
CA VAL A 281 -16.45 -9.90 5.53
C VAL A 281 -16.16 -11.36 5.92
N GLU A 282 -16.54 -12.32 5.07
CA GLU A 282 -16.33 -13.74 5.33
C GLU A 282 -14.84 -14.10 5.44
N TYR A 283 -14.01 -13.66 4.50
CA TYR A 283 -12.58 -13.90 4.48
C TYR A 283 -11.88 -13.35 5.74
N VAL A 284 -12.29 -12.16 6.18
CA VAL A 284 -11.72 -11.53 7.36
C VAL A 284 -12.15 -12.22 8.65
N LEU A 285 -13.42 -12.61 8.77
CA LEU A 285 -13.90 -13.37 9.93
C LEU A 285 -13.24 -14.76 10.02
N ARG A 286 -13.05 -15.44 8.87
CA ARG A 286 -12.29 -16.70 8.79
C ARG A 286 -10.84 -16.54 9.23
N ALA A 287 -10.24 -15.38 8.99
CA ALA A 287 -8.91 -15.03 9.49
C ALA A 287 -8.86 -14.75 11.01
N GLY A 288 -9.99 -14.87 11.72
CA GLY A 288 -10.09 -14.61 13.15
C GLY A 288 -10.13 -13.12 13.51
N LEU A 289 -10.30 -12.24 12.52
CA LEU A 289 -10.34 -10.79 12.69
C LEU A 289 -11.79 -10.32 12.86
N LYS A 290 -12.02 -9.39 13.79
CA LYS A 290 -13.36 -8.81 14.02
C LYS A 290 -13.80 -7.95 12.83
N GLN A 291 -15.11 -7.86 12.61
CA GLN A 291 -15.72 -7.06 11.55
C GLN A 291 -16.94 -6.24 12.00
N ASP A 292 -17.19 -6.14 13.32
CA ASP A 292 -18.30 -5.40 13.90
C ASP A 292 -18.26 -3.88 13.63
N LYS A 293 -17.12 -3.36 13.15
CA LYS A 293 -16.94 -1.95 12.79
C LYS A 293 -16.74 -1.69 11.31
N ALA A 294 -16.69 -2.72 10.45
CA ALA A 294 -16.36 -2.57 9.03
C ALA A 294 -17.30 -1.59 8.30
N ALA A 295 -18.61 -1.63 8.61
CA ALA A 295 -19.60 -0.74 8.02
C ALA A 295 -19.39 0.75 8.36
N ASN A 296 -18.60 1.09 9.39
CA ASN A 296 -18.28 2.47 9.75
C ASN A 296 -17.46 3.18 8.66
N TYR A 297 -16.71 2.43 7.85
CA TYR A 297 -16.01 2.96 6.68
C TYR A 297 -16.99 3.71 5.76
N PHE A 298 -18.06 3.04 5.32
CA PHE A 298 -19.07 3.63 4.43
C PHE A 298 -19.85 4.77 5.09
N ARG A 299 -20.14 4.66 6.39
CA ARG A 299 -20.80 5.72 7.17
C ARG A 299 -19.96 7.01 7.16
N ARG A 300 -18.64 6.91 7.37
CA ARG A 300 -17.75 8.07 7.33
C ARG A 300 -17.48 8.55 5.91
N LEU A 301 -17.41 7.66 4.93
CA LEU A 301 -17.18 8.04 3.54
C LEU A 301 -18.30 8.98 3.04
N SER A 302 -19.52 8.79 3.53
CA SER A 302 -20.67 9.66 3.24
C SER A 302 -20.53 11.10 3.78
N ILE A 303 -19.61 11.39 4.71
CA ILE A 303 -19.32 12.78 5.14
C ILE A 303 -18.64 13.55 4.00
N TYR A 304 -17.73 12.89 3.29
CA TYR A 304 -16.93 13.49 2.20
C TYR A 304 -17.64 13.37 0.85
N MET A 305 -18.44 12.31 0.68
CA MET A 305 -19.15 12.00 -0.56
C MET A 305 -20.61 11.64 -0.28
N PRO A 306 -21.45 12.57 0.23
CA PRO A 306 -22.85 12.30 0.56
C PRO A 306 -23.67 11.85 -0.67
N ILE A 307 -23.23 12.26 -1.85
CA ILE A 307 -23.82 11.86 -3.12
C ILE A 307 -23.71 10.34 -3.38
N LEU A 308 -22.81 9.61 -2.70
CA LEU A 308 -22.66 8.15 -2.77
C LEU A 308 -23.57 7.40 -1.78
N MET A 309 -24.40 8.08 -0.99
CA MET A 309 -25.25 7.40 0.01
C MET A 309 -26.28 6.47 -0.64
N ASN A 310 -26.99 6.95 -1.65
CA ASN A 310 -28.08 6.23 -2.31
C ASN A 310 -27.63 5.63 -3.64
N ASP A 311 -28.31 4.56 -4.06
CA ASP A 311 -28.14 3.98 -5.38
C ASP A 311 -28.42 5.06 -6.45
N SER A 312 -27.62 5.07 -7.51
CA SER A 312 -27.79 5.97 -8.64
C SER A 312 -27.57 5.19 -9.93
N ILE A 313 -28.48 5.35 -10.89
CA ILE A 313 -28.43 4.68 -12.21
C ILE A 313 -27.15 5.03 -12.97
N PHE A 314 -26.55 6.19 -12.69
CA PHE A 314 -25.32 6.67 -13.34
C PHE A 314 -24.04 6.26 -12.61
N ARG A 315 -24.12 5.42 -11.55
CA ARG A 315 -22.96 5.11 -10.70
C ARG A 315 -22.66 3.62 -10.65
N MET A 316 -21.35 3.38 -10.61
CA MET A 316 -20.71 2.07 -10.81
C MET A 316 -20.56 1.28 -9.50
N HIS A 317 -21.01 1.82 -8.36
CA HIS A 317 -21.06 1.11 -7.08
C HIS A 317 -22.45 1.23 -6.44
N PRO A 318 -22.89 0.22 -5.67
CA PRO A 318 -24.06 0.35 -4.82
C PRO A 318 -23.86 1.50 -3.82
N GLY A 319 -24.94 2.16 -3.46
CA GLY A 319 -24.90 3.24 -2.47
C GLY A 319 -24.35 2.76 -1.13
N ASN A 320 -23.62 3.64 -0.46
CA ASN A 320 -23.00 3.38 0.85
C ASN A 320 -24.01 2.88 1.89
N VAL A 321 -25.27 3.34 1.82
CA VAL A 321 -26.34 2.87 2.71
C VAL A 321 -26.57 1.36 2.56
N LYS A 322 -26.68 0.89 1.31
CA LYS A 322 -26.93 -0.52 1.01
C LYS A 322 -25.73 -1.40 1.39
N ARG A 323 -24.52 -0.96 1.05
CA ARG A 323 -23.27 -1.68 1.39
C ARG A 323 -23.11 -1.81 2.90
N ALA A 324 -23.25 -0.71 3.64
CA ALA A 324 -23.17 -0.72 5.10
C ALA A 324 -24.23 -1.65 5.74
N ALA A 325 -25.47 -1.60 5.27
CA ALA A 325 -26.54 -2.45 5.78
C ALA A 325 -26.27 -3.94 5.52
N LYS A 326 -25.79 -4.30 4.32
CA LYS A 326 -25.46 -5.68 3.96
C LYS A 326 -24.28 -6.22 4.76
N ILE A 327 -23.26 -5.41 4.98
CA ILE A 327 -22.10 -5.80 5.82
C ILE A 327 -22.56 -6.11 7.25
N GLU A 328 -23.38 -5.25 7.84
CA GLU A 328 -23.94 -5.48 9.18
C GLU A 328 -24.79 -6.76 9.24
N GLU A 329 -25.59 -7.04 8.21
CA GLU A 329 -26.38 -8.27 8.09
C GLU A 329 -25.47 -9.52 8.04
N LYS A 330 -24.43 -9.48 7.21
CA LYS A 330 -23.45 -10.58 7.06
C LYS A 330 -22.65 -10.82 8.33
N VAL A 331 -22.19 -9.76 9.00
CA VAL A 331 -21.48 -9.90 10.29
C VAL A 331 -22.39 -10.52 11.34
N LYS A 332 -23.69 -10.20 11.36
CA LYS A 332 -24.64 -10.81 12.30
C LYS A 332 -24.95 -12.27 11.97
N SER A 333 -25.01 -12.65 10.70
CA SER A 333 -25.32 -14.03 10.29
C SER A 333 -24.16 -15.01 10.51
N MET A 334 -22.95 -14.50 10.71
CA MET A 334 -21.73 -15.29 10.96
C MET A 334 -21.29 -15.32 12.44
N LYS A 335 -22.08 -14.73 13.35
CA LYS A 335 -21.90 -14.83 14.81
C LYS A 335 -22.67 -16.01 15.38
#